data_AF-A0AA88KY90-F1
#
_entry.id   AF-A0AA88KY90-F1
#
_cell.length_a   1.000
_cell.length_b   1.000
_cell.length_c   1.000
_cell.angle_alpha   90.00
_cell.angle_beta   90.00
_cell.angle_gamma   90.00
#
_symmetry.space_group_name_H-M   'P 1'
#
loop_
_entity.id
_entity.type
_entity.pdbx_description
1 polymer ?
#
loop_
_entity_poly.entity_id
_entity_poly.type
_entity_poly.pdbx_seq_one_letter_code
_entity_poly.pdbx_strand_id
1 'polypeptide(L)'
;MSSDDQEFYTEFTYSGYQKTGNVFSYEAIEELNIKSRTWKDLLTDDSFVRSDIITLQDPHNLGKFNISNFHHMRKNLKIENEELKKAEYDPAARIKMAVEELNIKSRNWKDLLTDDSFVRSDIITLQDPHNLGKFNISNFHHMRKNLNHENEELKKAEYDPAARIKMISDEARDTLEELNREYKAPEKIVEEKKLLDKFNAAHYSTGRVAAGFTSTSMEPETLHIAERIEDDLVRYSYVKKKGDNAMFIVAEVRAEELAKEELEQQAKLAGRPKN
;
A
#
# COMPACT_ATOMS: atom_id res chain seq x y z
N MET A 1 73.50 36.20 -21.97
CA MET A 1 72.59 35.53 -21.03
C MET A 1 71.30 36.30 -21.08
N SER A 2 70.33 35.76 -21.83
CA SER A 2 69.11 36.43 -22.26
C SER A 2 68.05 36.47 -21.16
N SER A 3 67.26 37.52 -21.28
CA SER A 3 66.19 38.03 -20.42
C SER A 3 64.92 37.15 -20.37
N ASP A 4 65.03 35.82 -20.43
CA ASP A 4 63.87 34.97 -20.75
C ASP A 4 63.20 34.28 -19.54
N ASP A 5 63.64 34.54 -18.30
CA ASP A 5 63.10 33.90 -17.09
C ASP A 5 62.00 34.71 -16.36
N GLN A 6 61.56 35.86 -16.90
CA GLN A 6 60.58 36.73 -16.23
C GLN A 6 59.12 36.60 -16.70
N GLU A 7 58.83 35.82 -17.75
CA GLU A 7 57.52 35.87 -18.42
C GLU A 7 56.53 34.73 -18.09
N PHE A 8 56.91 33.72 -17.30
CA PHE A 8 56.09 32.50 -17.23
C PHE A 8 55.04 32.41 -16.10
N TYR A 9 54.87 33.42 -15.24
CA TYR A 9 53.94 33.30 -14.08
C TYR A 9 53.05 34.52 -13.76
N THR A 10 53.00 35.55 -14.62
CA THR A 10 52.18 36.74 -14.35
C THR A 10 50.72 36.65 -14.85
N GLU A 11 50.42 35.81 -15.84
CA GLU A 11 49.10 35.79 -16.51
C GLU A 11 47.92 35.35 -15.62
N PHE A 12 48.16 34.58 -14.55
CA PHE A 12 47.09 34.05 -13.70
C PHE A 12 46.91 34.78 -12.37
N THR A 13 47.69 35.85 -12.13
CA THR A 13 47.61 36.62 -10.88
C THR A 13 46.55 37.71 -11.00
N TYR A 14 45.37 37.45 -10.44
CA TYR A 14 44.30 38.44 -10.32
C TYR A 14 44.36 39.16 -8.99
N SER A 15 44.08 40.47 -9.02
CA SER A 15 44.03 41.32 -7.85
C SER A 15 42.73 42.11 -7.84
N GLY A 16 42.12 42.23 -6.67
CA GLY A 16 40.87 42.96 -6.50
C GLY A 16 40.97 44.07 -5.48
N TYR A 17 40.14 45.09 -5.63
CA TYR A 17 40.01 46.14 -4.62
C TYR A 17 39.02 45.70 -3.54
N GLN A 18 39.42 45.82 -2.27
CA GLN A 18 38.59 45.42 -1.13
C GLN A 18 37.26 46.18 -1.04
N LYS A 19 37.23 47.45 -1.47
CA LYS A 19 36.07 48.34 -1.32
C LYS A 19 35.04 48.15 -2.43
N THR A 20 35.49 48.02 -3.68
CA THR A 20 34.60 47.92 -4.85
C THR A 20 34.37 46.47 -5.29
N GLY A 21 35.26 45.55 -4.94
CA GLY A 21 35.18 44.14 -5.34
C GLY A 21 35.53 43.89 -6.81
N ASN A 22 35.96 44.93 -7.54
CA ASN A 22 36.40 44.81 -8.93
C ASN A 22 37.72 44.03 -9.00
N VAL A 23 37.81 43.08 -9.93
CA VAL A 23 38.98 42.20 -10.11
C VAL A 23 39.66 42.52 -11.44
N PHE A 24 40.96 42.78 -11.38
CA PHE A 24 41.80 43.11 -12.53
C PHE A 24 43.01 42.19 -12.58
N SER A 25 43.71 42.17 -13.73
CA SER A 25 45.04 41.56 -13.79
C SER A 25 46.00 42.37 -12.91
N TYR A 26 46.93 41.69 -12.25
CA TYR A 26 47.93 42.36 -11.43
C TYR A 26 48.77 43.35 -12.26
N GLU A 27 49.09 43.00 -13.50
CA GLU A 27 49.81 43.86 -14.45
C GLU A 27 49.11 45.21 -14.68
N ALA A 28 47.79 45.20 -14.91
CA ALA A 28 47.04 46.43 -15.12
C ALA A 28 47.07 47.33 -13.88
N ILE A 29 46.93 46.76 -12.69
CA ILE A 29 47.06 47.53 -11.43
C ILE A 29 48.49 48.03 -11.24
N GLU A 30 49.49 47.21 -11.58
CA GLU A 30 50.89 47.57 -11.45
C GLU A 30 51.27 48.75 -12.34
N GLU A 31 50.89 48.72 -13.62
CA GLU A 31 51.24 49.77 -14.57
C GLU A 31 50.44 51.05 -14.39
N LEU A 32 49.13 50.91 -14.30
CA LEU A 32 48.22 52.06 -14.33
C LEU A 32 48.01 52.68 -12.96
N ASN A 33 48.25 51.96 -11.86
CA ASN A 33 48.05 52.49 -10.51
C ASN A 33 49.35 52.58 -9.69
N ILE A 34 50.13 51.49 -9.62
CA ILE A 34 51.33 51.46 -8.76
C ILE A 34 52.48 52.26 -9.35
N LYS A 35 52.87 52.01 -10.62
CA LYS A 35 53.97 52.69 -11.31
C LYS A 35 53.62 54.16 -11.58
N SER A 36 52.37 54.42 -11.97
CA SER A 36 51.86 55.77 -12.25
C SER A 36 51.51 56.58 -10.98
N ARG A 37 51.60 55.98 -9.79
CA ARG A 37 51.25 56.57 -8.48
C ARG A 37 49.82 57.13 -8.40
N THR A 38 48.93 56.57 -9.18
CA THR A 38 47.52 56.90 -9.31
C THR A 38 46.71 55.88 -8.53
N TRP A 39 46.24 56.24 -7.34
CA TRP A 39 45.52 55.32 -6.45
C TRP A 39 44.00 55.46 -6.60
N LYS A 40 43.51 55.22 -7.82
CA LYS A 40 42.09 55.30 -8.18
C LYS A 40 41.65 54.03 -8.89
N ASP A 41 40.45 53.55 -8.58
CA ASP A 41 39.87 52.39 -9.25
C ASP A 41 39.77 52.66 -10.75
N LEU A 42 40.18 51.69 -11.56
CA LEU A 42 40.24 51.79 -13.03
C LEU A 42 38.86 51.91 -13.66
N LEU A 43 37.80 51.45 -12.96
CA LEU A 43 36.42 51.50 -13.46
C LEU A 43 35.59 52.63 -12.86
N THR A 44 35.75 52.90 -11.56
CA THR A 44 34.85 53.81 -10.82
C THR A 44 35.53 55.10 -10.36
N ASP A 45 36.83 55.29 -10.63
CA ASP A 45 37.63 56.44 -10.19
C ASP A 45 37.69 56.64 -8.66
N ASP A 46 37.19 55.67 -7.88
CA ASP A 46 37.17 55.72 -6.43
C ASP A 46 38.59 55.63 -5.88
N SER A 47 38.92 56.52 -4.95
CA SER A 47 40.25 56.53 -4.33
C SER A 47 40.42 55.36 -3.36
N PHE A 48 41.50 54.59 -3.51
CA PHE A 48 41.83 53.46 -2.65
C PHE A 48 43.26 53.56 -2.10
N VAL A 49 43.59 52.75 -1.09
CA VAL A 49 44.95 52.70 -0.52
C VAL A 49 45.63 51.40 -0.97
N ARG A 50 46.96 51.38 -1.07
CA ARG A 50 47.72 50.16 -1.44
C ARG A 50 47.36 48.92 -0.60
N SER A 51 46.98 49.11 0.68
CA SER A 51 46.51 48.05 1.58
C SER A 51 45.20 47.41 1.14
N ASP A 52 44.40 48.13 0.35
CA ASP A 52 43.07 47.70 -0.11
C ASP A 52 43.19 46.79 -1.35
N ILE A 53 44.39 46.60 -1.91
CA ILE A 53 44.65 45.67 -3.00
C ILE A 53 44.81 44.25 -2.42
N ILE A 54 43.92 43.35 -2.82
CA ILE A 54 43.93 41.95 -2.42
C ILE A 54 44.40 41.11 -3.62
N THR A 55 45.56 40.48 -3.52
CA THR A 55 45.98 39.47 -4.50
C THR A 55 45.20 38.18 -4.23
N LEU A 56 44.54 37.61 -5.24
CA LEU A 56 43.71 36.40 -5.09
C LEU A 56 44.53 35.12 -5.34
N GLN A 57 45.33 35.10 -6.41
CA GLN A 57 46.10 33.94 -6.85
C GLN A 57 47.58 34.29 -6.98
N ASP A 58 48.30 34.33 -5.85
CA ASP A 58 49.75 34.59 -5.85
C ASP A 58 50.50 33.29 -5.51
N PRO A 59 51.16 32.64 -6.49
CA PRO A 59 51.87 31.39 -6.29
C PRO A 59 53.11 31.53 -5.38
N HIS A 60 53.61 32.76 -5.14
CA HIS A 60 54.72 33.04 -4.24
C HIS A 60 54.29 33.43 -2.83
N ASN A 61 52.99 33.62 -2.58
CA ASN A 61 52.47 33.94 -1.25
C ASN A 61 52.17 32.68 -0.43
N LEU A 62 53.24 32.05 0.07
CA LEU A 62 53.19 30.87 0.95
C LEU A 62 52.39 31.11 2.25
N GLY A 63 52.22 32.38 2.66
CA GLY A 63 51.48 32.75 3.87
C GLY A 63 49.98 32.52 3.79
N LYS A 64 49.41 32.39 2.59
CA LYS A 64 47.98 32.07 2.36
C LYS A 64 47.60 30.65 2.79
N PHE A 65 48.57 29.73 2.84
CA PHE A 65 48.35 28.35 3.27
C PHE A 65 48.51 28.14 4.77
N ASN A 66 48.82 29.19 5.54
CA ASN A 66 48.89 29.07 6.99
C ASN A 66 47.48 28.95 7.58
N ILE A 67 47.08 27.70 7.78
CA ILE A 67 45.77 27.30 8.30
C ILE A 67 45.48 28.00 9.64
N SER A 68 46.49 28.22 10.48
CA SER A 68 46.35 28.93 11.77
C SER A 68 45.86 30.38 11.64
N ASN A 69 46.06 31.01 10.48
CA ASN A 69 45.60 32.38 10.22
C ASN A 69 44.16 32.44 9.70
N PHE A 70 43.55 31.31 9.37
CA PHE A 70 42.17 31.29 8.90
C PHE A 70 41.23 31.88 9.93
N HIS A 71 40.33 32.75 9.47
CA HIS A 71 39.40 33.49 10.34
C HIS A 71 38.53 32.56 11.18
N HIS A 72 38.07 31.44 10.61
CA HIS A 72 37.26 30.46 11.31
C HIS A 72 38.04 29.70 12.40
N MET A 73 39.34 29.47 12.22
CA MET A 73 40.19 28.85 13.22
C MET A 73 40.55 29.83 14.34
N ARG A 74 40.95 31.06 14.00
CA ARG A 74 41.31 32.10 15.00
C ARG A 74 40.13 32.51 15.88
N LYS A 75 38.93 32.59 15.30
CA LYS A 75 37.71 32.95 16.02
C LYS A 75 36.95 31.75 16.58
N ASN A 76 37.49 30.54 16.45
CA ASN A 76 36.83 29.29 16.84
C ASN A 76 35.37 29.22 16.36
N LEU A 77 35.11 29.71 15.14
CA LEU A 77 33.78 29.70 14.54
C LEU A 77 33.48 28.26 14.12
N LYS A 78 32.76 27.55 14.99
CA LYS A 78 32.16 26.27 14.65
C LYS A 78 30.92 26.55 13.83
N ILE A 79 30.75 25.81 12.73
CA ILE A 79 29.48 25.77 12.01
C ILE A 79 28.48 25.14 12.98
N GLU A 80 27.55 25.94 13.51
CA GLU A 80 26.41 25.42 14.25
C GLU A 80 25.55 24.63 13.25
N ASN A 81 25.63 23.31 13.31
CA ASN A 81 24.64 22.48 12.65
C ASN A 81 23.27 22.83 13.23
N GLU A 82 22.30 23.20 12.40
CA GLU A 82 20.92 23.44 12.86
C GLU A 82 20.37 22.23 13.64
N GLU A 83 20.85 21.03 13.34
CA GLU A 83 20.56 19.80 14.08
C GLU A 83 21.03 19.85 15.54
N LEU A 84 22.16 20.50 15.86
CA LEU A 84 22.63 20.69 17.23
C LEU A 84 21.71 21.62 18.01
N LYS A 85 21.26 22.71 17.39
CA LYS A 85 20.27 23.63 18.00
C LYS A 85 18.92 22.97 18.22
N LYS A 86 18.47 22.14 17.27
CA LYS A 86 17.25 21.35 17.41
C LYS A 86 17.38 20.33 18.55
N ALA A 87 18.54 19.68 18.69
CA ALA A 87 18.81 18.75 19.78
C ALA A 87 18.90 19.40 21.17
N GLU A 88 19.13 20.71 21.25
CA GLU A 88 19.12 21.44 22.52
C GLU A 88 17.70 21.62 23.08
N TYR A 89 16.71 21.82 22.20
CA TYR A 89 15.32 22.08 22.59
C TYR A 89 14.41 20.84 22.55
N ASP A 90 14.65 19.91 21.62
CA ASP A 90 13.83 18.70 21.48
C ASP A 90 14.48 17.49 22.19
N PRO A 91 13.85 16.95 23.25
CA PRO A 91 14.32 15.75 23.94
C PRO A 91 14.51 14.55 23.00
N ALA A 92 13.67 14.39 21.97
CA ALA A 92 13.77 13.28 21.03
C ALA A 92 15.02 13.39 20.14
N ALA A 93 15.31 14.59 19.65
CA ALA A 93 16.52 14.87 18.90
C ALA A 93 17.78 14.67 19.76
N ARG A 94 17.74 15.04 21.04
CA ARG A 94 18.84 14.80 21.99
C ARG A 94 19.11 13.32 22.21
N ILE A 95 18.06 12.51 22.40
CA ILE A 95 18.18 11.06 22.55
C ILE A 95 18.76 10.43 21.28
N LYS A 96 18.26 10.83 20.10
CA LYS A 96 18.80 10.36 18.82
C LYS A 96 20.29 10.67 18.67
N MET A 97 20.71 11.88 19.04
CA MET A 97 22.11 12.29 18.99
C MET A 97 22.98 11.50 19.99
N ALA A 98 22.50 11.29 21.21
CA ALA A 98 23.21 10.51 22.23
C ALA A 98 23.44 9.06 21.77
N VAL A 99 22.41 8.41 21.20
CA VAL A 99 22.54 7.06 20.63
C VAL A 99 23.54 7.03 19.47
N GLU A 100 23.52 8.04 18.59
CA GLU A 100 24.46 8.12 17.46
C GLU A 100 25.92 8.27 17.94
N GLU A 101 26.17 9.14 18.91
CA GLU A 101 27.54 9.44 19.37
C GLU A 101 28.10 8.38 20.32
N LEU A 102 27.31 7.95 21.29
CA LEU A 102 27.77 7.07 22.37
C LEU A 102 27.66 5.60 21.99
N ASN A 103 26.66 5.20 21.20
CA ASN A 103 26.51 3.80 20.81
C ASN A 103 27.10 3.53 19.43
N ILE A 104 26.62 4.22 18.40
CA ILE A 104 26.92 3.88 17.00
C ILE A 104 28.36 4.25 16.63
N LYS A 105 28.76 5.52 16.82
CA LYS A 105 30.12 5.99 16.49
C LYS A 105 31.19 5.29 17.34
N SER A 106 30.92 5.08 18.62
CA SER A 106 31.86 4.46 19.56
C SER A 106 31.83 2.92 19.53
N ARG A 107 30.94 2.30 18.74
CA ARG A 107 30.69 0.85 18.68
C ARG A 107 30.39 0.22 20.05
N ASN A 108 29.79 0.99 20.96
CA ASN A 108 29.41 0.57 22.29
C ASN A 108 27.94 0.15 22.30
N TRP A 109 27.67 -1.14 22.08
CA TRP A 109 26.32 -1.68 21.95
C TRP A 109 25.71 -2.06 23.31
N LYS A 110 25.60 -1.07 24.19
CA LYS A 110 24.98 -1.20 25.51
C LYS A 110 23.90 -0.16 25.67
N ASP A 111 22.75 -0.54 26.20
CA ASP A 111 21.66 0.38 26.46
C ASP A 111 22.14 1.50 27.40
N LEU A 112 21.84 2.74 27.05
CA LEU A 112 22.26 3.92 27.82
C LEU A 112 21.55 4.02 29.17
N LEU A 113 20.43 3.32 29.36
CA LEU A 113 19.67 3.35 30.61
C LEU A 113 19.94 2.13 31.51
N THR A 114 20.02 0.93 30.94
CA THR A 114 20.12 -0.33 31.70
C THR A 114 21.46 -1.05 31.55
N ASP A 115 22.39 -0.54 30.73
CA ASP A 115 23.66 -1.18 30.38
C ASP A 115 23.54 -2.57 29.71
N ASP A 116 22.32 -2.97 29.31
CA ASP A 116 22.07 -4.23 28.65
C ASP A 116 22.70 -4.26 27.25
N SER A 117 23.38 -5.36 26.92
CA SER A 117 24.04 -5.49 25.63
C SER A 117 23.02 -5.78 24.52
N PHE A 118 23.14 -5.12 23.37
CA PHE A 118 22.27 -5.34 22.21
C PHE A 118 23.06 -5.43 20.90
N VAL A 119 22.41 -5.80 19.80
CA VAL A 119 23.03 -5.91 18.47
C VAL A 119 22.55 -4.78 17.57
N ARG A 120 23.37 -4.37 16.58
CA ARG A 120 22.99 -3.34 15.60
C ARG A 120 21.70 -3.67 14.83
N SER A 121 21.37 -4.95 14.67
CA SER A 121 20.10 -5.42 14.07
C SER A 121 18.87 -5.07 14.89
N ASP A 122 19.03 -4.87 16.19
CA ASP A 122 17.94 -4.65 17.14
C ASP A 122 17.52 -3.17 17.14
N ILE A 123 18.30 -2.30 16.49
CA ILE A 123 17.99 -0.88 16.32
C ILE A 123 16.95 -0.73 15.20
N ILE A 124 15.72 -0.40 15.57
CA ILE A 124 14.63 -0.15 14.63
C ILE A 124 14.44 1.35 14.45
N THR A 125 14.76 1.87 13.26
CA THR A 125 14.44 3.25 12.90
C THR A 125 13.01 3.32 12.36
N LEU A 126 12.14 4.08 13.04
CA LEU A 126 10.74 4.19 12.65
C LEU A 126 10.49 5.20 11.52
N GLN A 127 11.40 6.15 11.28
CA GLN A 127 11.22 7.25 10.31
C GLN A 127 12.52 7.52 9.56
N ASP A 128 13.08 6.51 8.90
CA ASP A 128 14.24 6.71 8.03
C ASP A 128 13.78 6.91 6.57
N PRO A 129 13.92 8.13 6.00
CA PRO A 129 13.53 8.41 4.62
C PRO A 129 14.33 7.62 3.58
N HIS A 130 15.49 7.07 3.95
CA HIS A 130 16.32 6.26 3.05
C HIS A 130 16.03 4.76 3.17
N ASN A 131 15.22 4.33 4.14
CA ASN A 131 14.84 2.93 4.33
C ASN A 131 13.49 2.61 3.67
N LEU A 132 13.51 2.51 2.33
CA LEU A 132 12.34 2.18 1.50
C LEU A 132 11.75 0.78 1.79
N GLY A 133 12.56 -0.14 2.33
CA GLY A 133 12.13 -1.51 2.65
C GLY A 133 11.10 -1.60 3.77
N LYS A 134 10.98 -0.56 4.60
CA LYS A 134 10.00 -0.47 5.70
C LYS A 134 8.56 -0.33 5.21
N PHE A 135 8.35 0.17 3.98
CA PHE A 135 7.02 0.34 3.38
C PHE A 135 6.52 -0.91 2.65
N ASN A 136 7.30 -2.01 2.64
CA ASN A 136 6.84 -3.25 2.04
C ASN A 136 5.80 -3.92 2.96
N ILE A 137 4.53 -3.66 2.65
CA ILE A 137 3.37 -4.12 3.42
C ILE A 137 3.35 -5.66 3.49
N SER A 138 3.81 -6.36 2.44
CA SER A 138 3.89 -7.83 2.42
C SER A 138 4.82 -8.41 3.49
N ASN A 139 5.81 -7.64 3.94
CA ASN A 139 6.72 -8.04 5.02
C ASN A 139 6.13 -7.80 6.41
N PHE A 140 4.98 -7.14 6.52
CA PHE A 140 4.37 -6.90 7.81
C PHE A 140 4.01 -8.22 8.46
N HIS A 141 4.38 -8.37 9.73
CA HIS A 141 4.22 -9.61 10.48
C HIS A 141 2.76 -10.07 10.53
N HIS A 142 1.81 -9.15 10.67
CA HIS A 142 0.38 -9.44 10.67
C HIS A 142 -0.13 -9.88 9.29
N MET A 143 0.43 -9.37 8.18
CA MET A 143 0.06 -9.83 6.84
C MET A 143 0.72 -11.18 6.52
N ARG A 144 2.02 -11.34 6.81
CA ARG A 144 2.76 -12.58 6.56
C ARG A 144 2.22 -13.76 7.35
N LYS A 145 1.78 -13.50 8.59
CA LYS A 145 1.17 -14.52 9.45
C LYS A 145 -0.35 -14.61 9.30
N ASN A 146 -0.96 -13.87 8.36
CA ASN A 146 -2.41 -13.74 8.23
C ASN A 146 -3.09 -13.58 9.59
N LEU A 147 -2.49 -12.77 10.45
CA LEU A 147 -2.96 -12.53 11.81
C LEU A 147 -4.11 -11.55 11.72
N ASN A 148 -5.28 -12.08 11.37
CA ASN A 148 -6.52 -11.36 11.50
C ASN A 148 -6.75 -11.22 13.01
N HIS A 149 -6.89 -9.99 13.50
CA HIS A 149 -7.45 -9.76 14.82
C HIS A 149 -8.93 -10.14 14.72
N GLU A 150 -9.22 -11.44 14.83
CA GLU A 150 -10.57 -11.91 15.06
C GLU A 150 -10.97 -11.38 16.43
N ASN A 151 -11.61 -10.21 16.44
CA ASN A 151 -12.28 -9.71 17.64
C ASN A 151 -13.16 -10.84 18.14
N GLU A 152 -13.02 -11.25 19.40
CA GLU A 152 -13.91 -12.26 19.99
C GLU A 152 -15.40 -11.92 19.77
N GLU A 153 -15.72 -10.63 19.66
CA GLU A 153 -17.04 -10.11 19.30
C GLU A 153 -17.53 -10.60 17.92
N LEU A 154 -16.65 -10.71 16.91
CA LEU A 154 -17.01 -11.21 15.58
C LEU A 154 -17.35 -12.70 15.63
N LYS A 155 -16.58 -13.48 16.40
CA LYS A 155 -16.90 -14.91 16.62
C LYS A 155 -18.23 -15.08 17.34
N LYS A 156 -18.49 -14.27 18.39
CA LYS A 156 -19.76 -14.28 19.11
C LYS A 156 -20.93 -13.88 18.20
N ALA A 157 -20.70 -12.96 17.26
CA ALA A 157 -21.67 -12.50 16.27
C ALA A 157 -21.95 -13.48 15.11
N GLU A 158 -21.19 -14.56 14.96
CA GLU A 158 -21.53 -15.65 14.03
C GLU A 158 -22.59 -16.59 14.61
N TYR A 159 -22.56 -16.81 15.93
CA TYR A 159 -23.48 -17.72 16.62
C TYR A 159 -24.71 -17.01 17.20
N ASP A 160 -24.54 -15.75 17.64
CA ASP A 160 -25.61 -14.96 18.23
C ASP A 160 -25.84 -13.67 17.43
N PRO A 161 -26.96 -13.55 16.69
CA PRO A 161 -27.30 -12.31 15.99
C PRO A 161 -27.47 -11.12 16.93
N ALA A 162 -27.73 -11.34 18.23
CA ALA A 162 -27.83 -10.28 19.23
C ALA A 162 -26.46 -9.67 19.61
N ALA A 163 -25.35 -10.40 19.43
CA ALA A 163 -24.02 -9.93 19.80
C ALA A 163 -23.52 -8.73 18.96
N ARG A 164 -24.16 -8.44 17.82
CA ARG A 164 -23.86 -7.26 16.99
C ARG A 164 -24.46 -5.98 17.56
N ILE A 165 -25.41 -6.09 18.49
CA ILE A 165 -26.19 -4.94 18.97
C ILE A 165 -25.58 -4.44 20.29
N LYS A 166 -24.83 -3.33 20.23
CA LYS A 166 -24.06 -2.80 21.37
C LYS A 166 -24.86 -1.88 22.28
N MET A 167 -25.84 -1.14 21.75
CA MET A 167 -26.68 -0.21 22.50
C MET A 167 -28.12 -0.33 22.00
N ILE A 168 -29.05 -0.53 22.94
CA ILE A 168 -30.49 -0.68 22.71
C ILE A 168 -31.20 0.12 23.81
N SER A 169 -32.34 0.76 23.51
CA SER A 169 -33.18 1.37 24.55
C SER A 169 -33.85 0.29 25.40
N ASP A 170 -34.25 0.62 26.63
CA ASP A 170 -34.84 -0.38 27.53
C ASP A 170 -36.16 -0.94 26.94
N GLU A 171 -36.96 -0.10 26.27
CA GLU A 171 -38.20 -0.56 25.62
C GLU A 171 -37.94 -1.52 24.46
N ALA A 172 -36.85 -1.31 23.71
CA ALA A 172 -36.45 -2.17 22.60
C ALA A 172 -35.83 -3.49 23.08
N ARG A 173 -35.33 -3.56 24.32
CA ARG A 173 -34.88 -4.83 24.94
C ARG A 173 -36.07 -5.68 25.36
N ASP A 174 -37.05 -5.08 26.02
CA ASP A 174 -38.26 -5.78 26.50
C ASP A 174 -39.05 -6.40 25.34
N THR A 175 -39.24 -5.63 24.26
CA THR A 175 -39.92 -6.12 23.05
C THR A 175 -39.15 -7.25 22.34
N LEU A 176 -37.81 -7.21 22.34
CA LEU A 176 -36.99 -8.30 21.79
C LEU A 176 -37.14 -9.59 22.60
N GLU A 177 -37.21 -9.46 23.93
CA GLU A 177 -37.38 -10.59 24.85
C GLU A 177 -38.77 -11.24 24.70
N GLU A 178 -39.81 -10.42 24.56
CA GLU A 178 -41.17 -10.88 24.26
C GLU A 178 -41.23 -11.63 22.92
N LEU A 179 -40.65 -11.06 21.85
CA LEU A 179 -40.59 -11.71 20.54
C LEU A 179 -39.84 -13.03 20.57
N ASN A 180 -38.71 -13.12 21.28
CA ASN A 180 -37.95 -14.36 21.42
C ASN A 180 -38.74 -15.46 22.13
N ARG A 181 -39.63 -15.08 23.05
CA ARG A 181 -40.48 -16.02 23.80
C ARG A 181 -41.71 -16.45 23.02
N GLU A 182 -42.30 -15.55 22.24
CA GLU A 182 -43.56 -15.80 21.51
C GLU A 182 -43.33 -16.38 20.11
N TYR A 183 -42.17 -16.15 19.51
CA TYR A 183 -41.89 -16.62 18.16
C TYR A 183 -41.78 -18.15 18.10
N LYS A 184 -42.80 -18.79 17.51
CA LYS A 184 -42.74 -20.18 17.07
C LYS A 184 -42.55 -20.19 15.56
N ALA A 185 -41.39 -20.66 15.10
CA ALA A 185 -41.12 -20.80 13.66
C ALA A 185 -42.21 -21.66 13.01
N PRO A 186 -42.77 -21.26 11.86
CA PRO A 186 -43.74 -22.08 11.15
C PRO A 186 -43.08 -23.39 10.73
N GLU A 187 -43.74 -24.52 11.02
CA GLU A 187 -43.28 -25.83 10.58
C GLU A 187 -43.30 -25.87 9.05
N LYS A 188 -42.12 -25.92 8.42
CA LYS A 188 -42.01 -26.09 6.96
C LYS A 188 -42.48 -27.49 6.61
N ILE A 189 -43.68 -27.58 6.07
CA ILE A 189 -44.14 -28.78 5.36
C ILE A 189 -43.30 -28.86 4.08
N VAL A 190 -42.28 -29.71 4.09
CA VAL A 190 -41.45 -29.97 2.92
C VAL A 190 -42.27 -30.87 1.99
N GLU A 191 -43.08 -30.26 1.12
CA GLU A 191 -43.60 -30.97 -0.04
C GLU A 191 -42.44 -31.20 -1.00
N GLU A 192 -41.96 -32.45 -1.08
CA GLU A 192 -40.99 -32.86 -2.09
C GLU A 192 -41.59 -32.68 -3.48
N LYS A 193 -41.27 -31.56 -4.14
CA LYS A 193 -41.62 -31.33 -5.54
C LYS A 193 -40.82 -32.30 -6.41
N LYS A 194 -41.46 -33.40 -6.79
CA LYS A 194 -40.88 -34.40 -7.69
C LYS A 194 -40.53 -33.74 -9.03
N LEU A 195 -39.32 -33.99 -9.51
CA LEU A 195 -38.90 -33.60 -10.86
C LEU A 195 -39.75 -34.36 -11.88
N LEU A 196 -40.15 -33.68 -12.95
CA LEU A 196 -40.95 -34.29 -14.02
C LEU A 196 -40.08 -35.23 -14.88
N ASP A 197 -40.67 -36.32 -15.35
CA ASP A 197 -40.07 -37.20 -16.36
C ASP A 197 -39.80 -36.43 -17.66
N LYS A 198 -38.78 -36.88 -18.42
CA LYS A 198 -38.35 -36.25 -19.68
C LYS A 198 -39.47 -36.10 -20.71
N PHE A 199 -40.46 -37.00 -20.68
CA PHE A 199 -41.60 -37.00 -21.62
C PHE A 199 -42.69 -35.99 -21.27
N ASN A 200 -42.85 -35.67 -19.99
CA ASN A 200 -43.88 -34.77 -19.50
C ASN A 200 -43.35 -33.36 -19.26
N ALA A 201 -42.06 -33.12 -19.49
CA ALA A 201 -41.42 -31.82 -19.37
C ALA A 201 -41.62 -30.95 -20.62
N ALA A 202 -42.18 -29.76 -20.44
CA ALA A 202 -42.34 -28.78 -21.51
C ALA A 202 -41.01 -28.14 -21.92
N HIS A 203 -40.96 -27.58 -23.14
CA HIS A 203 -39.84 -26.76 -23.61
C HIS A 203 -39.75 -25.39 -22.94
N TYR A 204 -40.74 -25.03 -22.13
CA TYR A 204 -40.81 -23.77 -21.39
C TYR A 204 -40.89 -24.04 -19.88
N SER A 205 -40.48 -23.05 -19.11
CA SER A 205 -40.42 -23.13 -17.64
C SER A 205 -41.69 -22.66 -16.96
N THR A 206 -41.89 -23.10 -15.72
CA THR A 206 -42.99 -22.64 -14.83
C THR A 206 -42.99 -21.14 -14.53
N GLY A 207 -41.90 -20.42 -14.83
CA GLY A 207 -41.80 -18.96 -14.59
C GLY A 207 -41.67 -18.56 -13.12
N ARG A 208 -41.72 -19.51 -12.17
CA ARG A 208 -41.76 -19.24 -10.73
C ARG A 208 -40.47 -18.62 -10.18
N VAL A 209 -39.31 -18.97 -10.75
CA VAL A 209 -38.02 -18.31 -10.48
C VAL A 209 -38.05 -16.81 -10.84
N ALA A 210 -38.57 -16.47 -12.02
CA ALA A 210 -38.66 -15.09 -12.48
C ALA A 210 -39.72 -14.30 -11.69
N ALA A 211 -40.83 -14.94 -11.34
CA ALA A 211 -41.87 -14.35 -10.52
C ALA A 211 -41.37 -14.06 -9.09
N GLY A 212 -40.68 -15.02 -8.45
CA GLY A 212 -40.08 -14.81 -7.12
C GLY A 212 -38.94 -13.79 -7.12
N PHE A 213 -38.23 -13.63 -8.24
CA PHE A 213 -37.20 -12.59 -8.37
C PHE A 213 -37.78 -11.18 -8.43
N THR A 214 -38.97 -11.02 -9.03
CA THR A 214 -39.59 -9.70 -9.27
C THR A 214 -40.72 -9.36 -8.29
N SER A 215 -41.28 -10.34 -7.60
CA SER A 215 -42.39 -10.19 -6.66
C SER A 215 -41.91 -10.19 -5.23
N THR A 216 -42.38 -9.23 -4.44
CA THR A 216 -42.16 -9.18 -2.98
C THR A 216 -43.17 -10.05 -2.21
N SER A 217 -44.23 -10.52 -2.87
CA SER A 217 -45.30 -11.31 -2.24
C SER A 217 -45.16 -12.82 -2.46
N MET A 218 -44.29 -13.25 -3.37
CA MET A 218 -44.05 -14.68 -3.66
C MET A 218 -42.75 -15.15 -3.01
N GLU A 219 -42.70 -16.43 -2.67
CA GLU A 219 -41.47 -17.04 -2.14
C GLU A 219 -40.39 -17.13 -3.23
N PRO A 220 -39.13 -16.76 -2.92
CA PRO A 220 -38.04 -16.83 -3.87
C PRO A 220 -37.65 -18.28 -4.15
N GLU A 221 -37.65 -18.63 -5.43
CA GLU A 221 -37.21 -19.94 -5.89
C GLU A 221 -35.93 -19.87 -6.69
N THR A 222 -35.04 -20.83 -6.43
CA THR A 222 -33.72 -20.90 -7.06
C THR A 222 -33.65 -21.98 -8.14
N LEU A 223 -34.58 -22.94 -8.15
CA LEU A 223 -34.56 -24.07 -9.07
C LEU A 223 -35.45 -23.79 -10.28
N HIS A 224 -34.83 -23.81 -11.47
CA HIS A 224 -35.54 -23.68 -12.73
C HIS A 224 -36.15 -25.02 -13.14
N ILE A 225 -37.49 -25.12 -13.09
CA ILE A 225 -38.23 -26.35 -13.37
C ILE A 225 -39.09 -26.13 -14.63
N ALA A 226 -39.08 -27.12 -15.53
CA ALA A 226 -39.93 -27.16 -16.72
C ALA A 226 -41.40 -27.33 -16.36
N GLU A 227 -42.30 -26.72 -17.13
CA GLU A 227 -43.75 -26.87 -16.92
C GLU A 227 -44.23 -28.29 -17.27
N ARG A 228 -45.30 -28.77 -16.61
CA ARG A 228 -45.88 -30.07 -16.94
C ARG A 228 -46.71 -30.00 -18.21
N ILE A 229 -46.38 -30.82 -19.20
CA ILE A 229 -47.28 -31.11 -20.32
C ILE A 229 -48.39 -32.04 -19.83
N GLU A 230 -49.63 -31.77 -20.19
CA GLU A 230 -50.77 -32.64 -19.89
C GLU A 230 -50.61 -34.02 -20.53
N ASP A 231 -50.92 -35.06 -19.76
CA ASP A 231 -50.71 -36.46 -20.15
C ASP A 231 -51.44 -36.83 -21.48
N ASP A 232 -52.57 -36.20 -21.78
CA ASP A 232 -53.31 -36.43 -23.03
C ASP A 232 -52.55 -35.91 -24.26
N LEU A 233 -51.94 -34.73 -24.20
CA LEU A 233 -51.15 -34.18 -25.30
C LEU A 233 -49.93 -35.05 -25.61
N VAL A 234 -49.24 -35.50 -24.56
CA VAL A 234 -48.13 -36.45 -24.68
C VAL A 234 -48.62 -37.72 -25.36
N ARG A 235 -49.75 -38.29 -24.92
CA ARG A 235 -50.33 -39.49 -25.52
C ARG A 235 -50.65 -39.32 -27.01
N TYR A 236 -51.25 -38.20 -27.40
CA TYR A 236 -51.60 -37.94 -28.81
C TYR A 236 -50.39 -37.84 -29.72
N SER A 237 -49.24 -37.34 -29.23
CA SER A 237 -48.00 -37.25 -30.02
C SER A 237 -47.49 -38.62 -30.50
N TYR A 238 -47.78 -39.69 -29.74
CA TYR A 238 -47.37 -41.06 -30.07
C TYR A 238 -48.38 -41.82 -30.94
N VAL A 239 -49.57 -41.27 -31.19
CA VAL A 239 -50.59 -41.90 -32.04
C VAL A 239 -50.20 -41.74 -33.50
N LYS A 240 -49.61 -42.79 -34.09
CA LYS A 240 -49.37 -42.88 -35.53
C LYS A 240 -50.58 -43.49 -36.24
N LYS A 241 -51.18 -42.75 -37.17
CA LYS A 241 -52.29 -43.25 -37.99
C LYS A 241 -51.78 -44.31 -38.97
N LYS A 242 -52.03 -45.58 -38.66
CA LYS A 242 -51.99 -46.71 -39.61
C LYS A 242 -53.40 -47.31 -39.62
N GLY A 243 -53.90 -47.67 -40.80
CA GLY A 243 -55.31 -47.94 -41.10
C GLY A 243 -56.15 -48.62 -39.99
N ASP A 244 -57.39 -48.13 -39.90
CA ASP A 244 -58.60 -48.59 -39.20
C ASP A 244 -58.57 -49.16 -37.77
N ASN A 245 -57.44 -49.37 -37.10
CA ASN A 245 -57.41 -49.75 -35.67
C ASN A 245 -56.23 -49.07 -34.94
N ALA A 246 -56.45 -47.83 -34.49
CA ALA A 246 -55.42 -46.95 -33.92
C ALA A 246 -55.11 -47.14 -32.42
N MET A 247 -55.68 -48.14 -31.75
CA MET A 247 -55.69 -48.20 -30.27
C MET A 247 -54.59 -49.08 -29.65
N PHE A 248 -53.88 -49.90 -30.42
CA PHE A 248 -53.04 -50.98 -29.86
C PHE A 248 -51.54 -50.64 -29.69
N ILE A 249 -51.02 -49.55 -30.25
CA ILE A 249 -49.56 -49.30 -30.29
C ILE A 249 -49.06 -48.50 -29.06
N VAL A 250 -49.94 -47.79 -28.34
CA VAL A 250 -49.52 -46.79 -27.34
C VAL A 250 -49.13 -47.40 -25.99
N ALA A 251 -49.72 -48.53 -25.59
CA ALA A 251 -49.46 -49.14 -24.28
C ALA A 251 -48.12 -49.89 -24.23
N GLU A 252 -47.71 -50.51 -25.33
CA GLU A 252 -46.56 -51.41 -25.36
C GLU A 252 -45.22 -50.66 -25.34
N VAL A 253 -45.12 -49.52 -26.06
CA VAL A 253 -43.91 -48.69 -26.07
C VAL A 253 -43.63 -48.07 -24.69
N ARG A 254 -44.68 -47.61 -23.98
CA ARG A 254 -44.54 -47.00 -22.65
C ARG A 254 -44.10 -48.02 -21.60
N ALA A 255 -44.58 -49.27 -21.68
CA ALA A 255 -44.20 -50.33 -20.76
C ALA A 255 -42.74 -50.77 -20.96
N GLU A 256 -42.27 -50.89 -22.21
CA GLU A 256 -40.89 -51.25 -22.52
C GLU A 256 -39.87 -50.17 -22.11
N GLU A 257 -40.21 -48.89 -22.24
CA GLU A 257 -39.30 -47.79 -21.88
C GLU A 257 -39.24 -47.54 -20.37
N LEU A 258 -40.36 -47.68 -19.65
CA LEU A 258 -40.37 -47.65 -18.18
C LEU A 258 -39.48 -48.77 -17.57
N ALA A 259 -39.53 -49.97 -18.15
CA ALA A 259 -38.67 -51.07 -17.71
C ALA A 259 -37.17 -50.79 -17.93
N LYS A 260 -36.80 -50.02 -18.97
CA LYS A 260 -35.41 -49.60 -19.21
C LYS A 260 -34.95 -48.51 -18.25
N GLU A 261 -35.83 -47.56 -17.91
CA GLU A 261 -35.52 -46.51 -16.94
C GLU A 261 -35.35 -47.05 -15.52
N GLU A 262 -36.17 -48.01 -15.09
CA GLU A 262 -36.00 -48.69 -13.80
C GLU A 262 -34.64 -49.42 -13.72
N LEU A 263 -34.22 -50.07 -14.81
CA LEU A 263 -32.92 -50.74 -14.90
C LEU A 263 -31.76 -49.73 -14.82
N GLU A 264 -31.88 -48.57 -15.49
CA GLU A 264 -30.85 -47.52 -15.47
C GLU A 264 -30.73 -46.85 -14.10
N GLN A 265 -31.86 -46.64 -13.41
CA GLN A 265 -31.87 -46.08 -12.06
C GLN A 265 -31.25 -47.05 -11.04
N GLN A 266 -31.53 -48.35 -11.15
CA GLN A 266 -30.89 -49.38 -10.31
C GLN A 266 -29.38 -49.46 -10.55
N ALA A 267 -28.92 -49.33 -11.81
CA ALA A 267 -27.49 -49.30 -12.13
C ALA A 267 -26.78 -48.07 -11.56
N LYS A 268 -27.44 -46.90 -11.54
CA LYS A 268 -26.91 -45.67 -10.94
C LYS A 268 -26.81 -45.73 -9.42
N LEU A 269 -27.71 -46.45 -8.74
CA LEU A 269 -27.58 -46.70 -7.30
C LEU A 269 -26.47 -47.71 -6.97
N ALA A 270 -26.25 -48.72 -7.81
CA ALA A 270 -25.23 -49.75 -7.59
C ALA A 270 -23.79 -49.28 -7.90
N GLY A 271 -23.62 -48.29 -8.78
CA GLY A 271 -22.31 -47.78 -9.23
C GLY A 271 -21.65 -46.71 -8.35
N ARG A 272 -22.24 -46.34 -7.20
CA ARG A 272 -21.60 -45.41 -6.26
C ARG A 272 -20.59 -46.18 -5.39
N PRO A 273 -19.27 -45.90 -5.46
CA PRO A 273 -18.36 -46.41 -4.46
C PRO A 273 -18.79 -45.88 -3.09
N LYS A 274 -18.91 -46.79 -2.11
CA LYS A 274 -19.08 -46.40 -0.70
C LYS A 274 -17.78 -45.69 -0.30
N ASN A 275 -17.85 -44.38 -0.13
CA ASN A 275 -16.87 -43.63 0.65
C ASN A 275 -16.96 -44.06 2.11
#